data_AF-A0A7C5IA71-F1
#
_entry.id   AF-A0A7C5IA71-F1
#
_cell.length_a   1.000
_cell.length_b   1.000
_cell.length_c   1.000
_cell.angle_alpha   90.00
_cell.angle_beta   90.00
_cell.angle_gamma   90.00
#
_symmetry.space_group_name_H-M   'P 1'
#
loop_
_entity.id
_entity.type
_entity.pdbx_description
1 polymer ?
#
loop_
_entity_poly.entity_id
_entity_poly.type
_entity_poly.pdbx_seq_one_letter_code
_entity_poly.pdbx_strand_id
1 'polypeptide(L)'
;MMRLVLIFVLLPGLVRADAFSDFYLARDAAELVARASAGHGLMAELALLGGDDVATFKHLVLALKGNEKPAIYLLNMFRNVYLSSNDMPQLVRLHKGLAASHEDPEVRAVAAFTLARLLYLQGDTVAMKETLSKAGLVLPLYVIGTWDNDQGKGFDVEFPPEREIDLKARYQGALLDIGWRKAQTQPLGQVELDELMAPTQWSVAYAVSAVAVEREGDYEVRLTTSDPFKLFVDGVLVMEERELDATDMIPDAFVVRVHLGKGPHRILVKSAQREGDWVIRVRLSGPGGSVPEAVSPIAPDTEPLAPLRQFSRLDPDTVFRDVEEGPGRDLMKARWLLWVGLREKAVEAAQEFVDRHPYSVIGRFVLASALWSKGERDKVADLLSDLDREVGSQLPYIRLKRAEFLRQQGLDHSARTAILSVRQAFPKLAEAAIQLANYFADQGFREDQCQALRAAEQARP
;
A
#
# COMPACT_ATOMS: atom_id res chain seq x y z
N MET A 1 -19.55 17.11 31.59
CA MET A 1 -20.66 17.62 30.75
C MET A 1 -20.20 18.65 29.70
N MET A 2 -19.32 19.61 30.02
CA MET A 2 -18.79 20.59 29.04
C MET A 2 -17.84 20.03 27.95
N ARG A 3 -17.29 18.81 28.09
CA ARG A 3 -16.46 18.16 27.06
C ARG A 3 -17.24 17.40 25.97
N LEU A 4 -18.52 17.07 26.20
CA LEU A 4 -19.34 16.40 25.19
C LEU A 4 -19.82 17.35 24.08
N VAL A 5 -19.88 18.65 24.35
CA VAL A 5 -20.42 19.64 23.40
C VAL A 5 -19.49 19.88 22.20
N LEU A 6 -18.17 19.65 22.35
CA LEU A 6 -17.24 19.78 21.21
C LEU A 6 -17.39 18.61 20.19
N ILE A 7 -17.86 17.44 20.64
CA ILE A 7 -18.07 16.26 19.79
C ILE A 7 -19.27 16.47 18.85
N PHE A 8 -20.30 17.19 19.30
CA PHE A 8 -21.51 17.47 18.52
C PHE A 8 -21.28 18.48 17.38
N VAL A 9 -20.22 19.29 17.41
CA VAL A 9 -19.93 20.29 16.39
C VAL A 9 -19.05 19.73 15.25
N LEU A 10 -18.32 18.64 15.49
CA LEU A 10 -17.38 18.04 14.53
C LEU A 10 -17.94 16.83 13.75
N LEU A 11 -19.10 16.31 14.13
CA LEU A 11 -19.72 15.12 13.53
C LEU A 11 -21.23 15.28 13.21
N PRO A 12 -21.65 16.24 12.34
CA PRO A 12 -23.03 16.30 11.91
C PRO A 12 -23.31 15.18 10.89
N GLY A 13 -23.75 14.01 11.38
CA GLY A 13 -24.20 12.90 10.51
C GLY A 13 -24.27 11.50 11.15
N LEU A 14 -23.60 11.29 12.29
CA LEU A 14 -23.40 9.94 12.85
C LEU A 14 -24.45 9.46 13.87
N VAL A 15 -25.42 10.30 14.25
CA VAL A 15 -26.38 9.93 15.31
C VAL A 15 -27.58 9.18 14.72
N ARG A 16 -27.57 7.84 14.82
CA ARG A 16 -28.77 7.00 14.74
C ARG A 16 -28.83 5.98 15.89
N ALA A 17 -29.89 6.12 16.67
CA ALA A 17 -30.64 5.18 17.53
C ALA A 17 -29.98 4.30 18.61
N ASP A 18 -28.67 4.07 18.66
CA ASP A 18 -28.07 3.19 19.69
C ASP A 18 -27.05 3.92 20.57
N ALA A 19 -27.50 4.33 21.76
CA ALA A 19 -26.74 5.19 22.68
C ALA A 19 -25.46 4.53 23.24
N PHE A 20 -25.38 3.18 23.21
CA PHE A 20 -24.23 2.44 23.74
C PHE A 20 -23.07 2.44 22.75
N SER A 21 -23.30 2.20 21.45
CA SER A 21 -22.27 2.25 20.41
C SER A 21 -21.78 3.69 20.15
N ASP A 22 -22.68 4.67 20.21
CA ASP A 22 -22.35 6.10 20.12
C ASP A 22 -21.30 6.51 21.17
N PHE A 23 -21.34 5.90 22.36
CA PHE A 23 -20.38 6.13 23.42
C PHE A 23 -18.96 5.65 23.06
N TYR A 24 -18.82 4.48 22.44
CA TYR A 24 -17.51 3.94 22.05
C TYR A 24 -16.86 4.79 20.96
N LEU A 25 -17.62 5.19 19.94
CA LEU A 25 -17.12 6.06 18.87
C LEU A 25 -16.76 7.45 19.39
N ALA A 26 -17.61 8.06 20.21
CA ALA A 26 -17.33 9.36 20.81
C ALA A 26 -16.12 9.31 21.75
N ARG A 27 -15.93 8.19 22.47
CA ARG A 27 -14.75 7.96 23.31
C ARG A 27 -13.49 7.78 22.48
N ASP A 28 -13.50 6.93 21.46
CA ASP A 28 -12.34 6.66 20.59
C ASP A 28 -11.90 7.94 19.87
N ALA A 29 -12.86 8.68 19.29
CA ALA A 29 -12.60 9.98 18.67
C ALA A 29 -12.05 10.99 19.70
N ALA A 30 -12.62 11.07 20.90
CA ALA A 30 -12.14 11.99 21.92
C ALA A 30 -10.74 11.63 22.46
N GLU A 31 -10.44 10.34 22.59
CA GLU A 31 -9.15 9.83 23.04
C GLU A 31 -8.04 10.13 22.02
N LEU A 32 -8.33 9.93 20.74
CA LEU A 32 -7.39 10.16 19.64
C LEU A 32 -7.21 11.66 19.31
N VAL A 33 -8.30 12.46 19.31
CA VAL A 33 -8.27 13.88 18.89
C VAL A 33 -7.76 14.81 19.99
N ALA A 34 -7.95 14.48 21.28
CA ALA A 34 -7.57 15.39 22.38
C ALA A 34 -6.06 15.67 22.49
N ARG A 35 -5.21 14.96 21.73
CA ARG A 35 -3.75 15.11 21.76
C ARG A 35 -3.07 15.03 20.38
N ALA A 36 -3.83 14.97 19.29
CA ALA A 36 -3.25 14.79 17.95
C ALA A 36 -3.18 16.11 17.18
N SER A 37 -2.04 16.35 16.53
CA SER A 37 -1.91 17.34 15.45
C SER A 37 -2.66 16.95 14.18
N ALA A 38 -3.28 15.75 14.16
CA ALA A 38 -3.82 15.07 13.00
C ALA A 38 -5.35 14.86 13.05
N GLY A 39 -6.07 15.96 13.33
CA GLY A 39 -7.52 15.92 13.55
C GLY A 39 -8.29 15.43 12.32
N HIS A 40 -8.01 15.97 11.12
CA HIS A 40 -8.78 15.57 9.94
C HIS A 40 -8.38 14.19 9.41
N GLY A 41 -7.11 13.78 9.52
CA GLY A 41 -6.67 12.43 9.17
C GLY A 41 -7.40 11.35 9.96
N LEU A 42 -7.51 11.52 11.29
CA LEU A 42 -8.26 10.58 12.14
C LEU A 42 -9.76 10.59 11.83
N MET A 43 -10.35 11.76 11.54
CA MET A 43 -11.75 11.84 11.14
C MET A 43 -12.01 11.17 9.78
N ALA A 44 -11.05 11.22 8.85
CA ALA A 44 -11.13 10.47 7.60
C ALA A 44 -11.16 8.96 7.86
N GLU A 45 -10.39 8.46 8.83
CA GLU A 45 -10.40 7.03 9.17
C GLU A 45 -11.74 6.56 9.74
N LEU A 46 -12.33 7.35 10.64
CA LEU A 46 -13.66 7.05 11.19
C LEU A 46 -14.74 7.09 10.10
N ALA A 47 -14.69 8.10 9.21
CA ALA A 47 -15.60 8.20 8.09
C ALA A 47 -15.49 7.00 7.13
N LEU A 48 -14.26 6.54 6.88
CA LEU A 48 -14.01 5.37 6.04
C LEU A 48 -14.64 4.11 6.65
N LEU A 49 -14.41 3.86 7.93
CA LEU A 49 -15.04 2.71 8.63
C LEU A 49 -16.57 2.81 8.69
N GLY A 50 -17.09 4.04 8.72
CA GLY A 50 -18.52 4.35 8.62
C GLY A 50 -19.10 4.14 7.22
N GLY A 51 -18.26 3.95 6.21
CA GLY A 51 -18.67 3.85 4.81
C GLY A 51 -19.14 5.16 4.18
N ASP A 52 -18.61 6.28 4.67
CA ASP A 52 -18.86 7.62 4.12
C ASP A 52 -17.63 8.09 3.31
N ASP A 53 -17.56 7.66 2.05
CA ASP A 53 -16.49 8.05 1.12
C ASP A 53 -16.42 9.56 0.92
N VAL A 54 -17.56 10.26 0.94
CA VAL A 54 -17.64 11.71 0.74
C VAL A 54 -17.02 12.46 1.92
N ALA A 55 -17.36 12.06 3.16
CA ALA A 55 -16.76 12.63 4.35
C ALA A 55 -15.26 12.28 4.44
N THR A 56 -14.90 11.04 4.10
CA THR A 56 -13.49 10.58 4.05
C THR A 56 -12.68 11.47 3.10
N PHE A 57 -13.14 11.62 1.85
CA PHE A 57 -12.50 12.48 0.86
C PHE A 57 -12.34 13.92 1.36
N LYS A 58 -13.43 14.50 1.88
CA LYS A 58 -13.43 15.87 2.39
C LYS A 58 -12.40 16.06 3.51
N HIS A 59 -12.33 15.15 4.47
CA HIS A 59 -11.38 15.21 5.57
C HIS A 59 -9.94 15.09 5.09
N LEU A 60 -9.63 14.17 4.18
CA LEU A 60 -8.29 14.05 3.60
C LEU A 60 -7.86 15.32 2.85
N VAL A 61 -8.75 15.93 2.07
CA VAL A 61 -8.48 17.20 1.38
C VAL A 61 -8.21 18.33 2.37
N LEU A 62 -8.98 18.42 3.46
CA LEU A 62 -8.78 19.43 4.49
C LEU A 62 -7.46 19.23 5.24
N ALA A 63 -7.13 17.98 5.59
CA ALA A 63 -5.87 17.62 6.24
C ALA A 63 -4.67 18.08 5.39
N LEU A 64 -4.62 17.70 4.11
CA LEU A 64 -3.52 18.06 3.23
C LEU A 64 -3.43 19.55 2.91
N LYS A 65 -4.57 20.25 2.75
CA LYS A 65 -4.58 21.71 2.60
C LYS A 65 -4.13 22.45 3.86
N GLY A 66 -4.37 21.85 5.02
CA GLY A 66 -3.90 22.35 6.31
C GLY A 66 -2.44 21.99 6.62
N ASN A 67 -1.73 21.35 5.69
CA ASN A 67 -0.38 20.80 5.90
C ASN A 67 -0.30 19.86 7.11
N GLU A 68 -1.37 19.10 7.35
CA GLU A 68 -1.41 18.09 8.40
C GLU A 68 -0.39 16.98 8.11
N LYS A 69 0.28 16.48 9.16
CA LYS A 69 1.31 15.45 9.06
C LYS A 69 0.80 14.10 9.60
N PRO A 70 1.25 12.98 9.03
CA PRO A 70 2.21 12.89 7.92
C PRO A 70 1.52 12.89 6.55
N ALA A 71 1.91 13.83 5.67
CA ALA A 71 1.27 14.01 4.37
C ALA A 71 1.36 12.77 3.46
N ILE A 72 2.46 12.01 3.52
CA ILE A 72 2.63 10.78 2.73
C ILE A 72 1.60 9.72 3.10
N TYR A 73 1.31 9.56 4.40
CA TYR A 73 0.25 8.67 4.88
C TYR A 73 -1.11 9.10 4.34
N LEU A 74 -1.45 10.38 4.52
CA LEU A 74 -2.72 10.97 4.08
C LEU A 74 -2.92 10.88 2.56
N LEU A 75 -1.85 11.03 1.77
CA LEU A 75 -1.90 10.85 0.31
C LEU A 75 -2.24 9.41 -0.07
N ASN A 76 -1.69 8.43 0.64
CA ASN A 76 -1.96 7.02 0.38
C ASN A 76 -3.37 6.60 0.84
N MET A 77 -3.98 7.31 1.78
CA MET A 77 -5.37 7.04 2.20
C MET A 77 -6.39 7.16 1.06
N PHE A 78 -6.18 8.05 0.08
CA PHE A 78 -7.10 8.20 -1.06
C PHE A 78 -7.25 6.93 -1.90
N ARG A 79 -6.33 5.97 -1.78
CA ARG A 79 -6.42 4.68 -2.48
C ARG A 79 -7.56 3.81 -1.96
N ASN A 80 -8.06 4.10 -0.77
CA ASN A 80 -9.13 3.39 -0.09
C ASN A 80 -10.49 4.11 -0.18
N VAL A 81 -10.62 5.13 -1.04
CA VAL A 81 -11.83 5.96 -1.15
C VAL A 81 -12.42 5.81 -2.54
N TYR A 82 -13.72 5.55 -2.63
CA TYR A 82 -14.43 5.65 -3.92
C TYR A 82 -14.66 7.11 -4.28
N LEU A 83 -14.04 7.55 -5.37
CA LEU A 83 -14.09 8.94 -5.82
C LEU A 83 -15.28 9.18 -6.74
N SER A 84 -16.04 10.24 -6.50
CA SER A 84 -17.07 10.68 -7.44
C SER A 84 -16.47 11.39 -8.65
N SER A 85 -17.30 11.59 -9.68
CA SER A 85 -16.94 12.43 -10.84
C SER A 85 -16.59 13.88 -10.43
N ASN A 86 -17.12 14.38 -9.31
CA ASN A 86 -16.81 15.71 -8.78
C ASN A 86 -15.53 15.75 -7.94
N ASP A 87 -15.12 14.62 -7.38
CA ASP A 87 -13.92 14.50 -6.54
C ASP A 87 -12.66 14.42 -7.40
N MET A 88 -12.71 13.69 -8.53
CA MET A 88 -11.57 13.50 -9.41
C MET A 88 -10.89 14.81 -9.85
N PRO A 89 -11.59 15.84 -10.36
CA PRO A 89 -10.96 17.12 -10.69
C PRO A 89 -10.37 17.85 -9.48
N GLN A 90 -10.96 17.69 -8.30
CA GLN A 90 -10.43 18.29 -7.06
C GLN A 90 -9.14 17.59 -6.63
N LEU A 91 -9.12 16.26 -6.70
CA LEU A 91 -7.97 15.45 -6.35
C LEU A 91 -6.78 15.72 -7.28
N VAL A 92 -7.03 15.82 -8.59
CA VAL A 92 -6.03 16.20 -9.58
C VAL A 92 -5.44 17.58 -9.26
N ARG A 93 -6.28 18.58 -8.94
CA ARG A 93 -5.80 19.92 -8.56
C ARG A 93 -4.97 19.90 -7.27
N LEU A 94 -5.40 19.15 -6.27
CA LEU A 94 -4.67 18.99 -5.01
C LEU A 94 -3.27 18.41 -5.26
N HIS A 95 -3.19 17.28 -5.97
CA HIS A 95 -1.91 16.63 -6.27
C HIS A 95 -1.01 17.49 -7.15
N LYS A 96 -1.57 18.23 -8.12
CA LYS A 96 -0.80 19.19 -8.93
C LYS A 96 -0.19 20.30 -8.09
N GLY A 97 -0.91 20.84 -7.12
CA GLY A 97 -0.39 21.83 -6.17
C GLY A 97 0.71 21.26 -5.30
N LEU A 98 0.46 20.11 -4.67
CA LEU A 98 1.44 19.44 -3.79
C LEU A 98 2.73 19.08 -4.54
N ALA A 99 2.62 18.48 -5.73
CA ALA A 99 3.76 18.13 -6.57
C ALA A 99 4.61 19.34 -6.98
N ALA A 100 3.98 20.51 -7.18
CA ALA A 100 4.65 21.71 -7.64
C ALA A 100 5.37 22.48 -6.52
N SER A 101 4.78 22.55 -5.32
CA SER A 101 5.21 23.55 -4.32
C SER A 101 5.21 23.09 -2.87
N HIS A 102 4.92 21.82 -2.56
CA HIS A 102 5.05 21.36 -1.17
C HIS A 102 6.51 21.50 -0.69
N GLU A 103 6.72 21.86 0.58
CA GLU A 103 8.08 22.09 1.13
C GLU A 103 8.92 20.80 1.14
N ASP A 104 8.32 19.69 1.56
CA ASP A 104 8.98 18.38 1.59
C ASP A 104 9.10 17.79 0.17
N PRO A 105 10.32 17.53 -0.35
CA PRO A 105 10.54 16.89 -1.65
C PRO A 105 9.89 15.52 -1.78
N GLU A 106 9.80 14.76 -0.69
CA GLU A 106 9.23 13.41 -0.71
C GLU A 106 7.72 13.45 -0.94
N VAL A 107 7.05 14.42 -0.30
CA VAL A 107 5.63 14.71 -0.57
C VAL A 107 5.43 15.16 -2.01
N ARG A 108 6.33 15.99 -2.56
CA ARG A 108 6.25 16.38 -3.98
C ARG A 108 6.35 15.16 -4.90
N ALA A 109 7.28 14.25 -4.63
CA ALA A 109 7.49 13.05 -5.43
C ALA A 109 6.28 12.10 -5.37
N VAL A 110 5.76 11.80 -4.17
CA VAL A 110 4.56 10.97 -4.00
C VAL A 110 3.34 11.61 -4.67
N ALA A 111 3.16 12.93 -4.49
CA ALA A 111 2.06 13.65 -5.12
C ALA A 111 2.16 13.64 -6.66
N ALA A 112 3.36 13.77 -7.23
CA ALA A 112 3.60 13.68 -8.66
C ALA A 112 3.30 12.27 -9.19
N PHE A 113 3.72 11.23 -8.48
CA PHE A 113 3.45 9.85 -8.86
C PHE A 113 1.94 9.55 -8.87
N THR A 114 1.22 9.95 -7.81
CA THR A 114 -0.24 9.78 -7.75
C THR A 114 -0.94 10.63 -8.80
N LEU A 115 -0.48 11.84 -9.08
CA LEU A 115 -1.00 12.66 -10.19
C LEU A 115 -0.84 11.96 -11.54
N ALA A 116 0.32 11.35 -11.81
CA ALA A 116 0.56 10.60 -13.03
C ALA A 116 -0.45 9.43 -13.18
N ARG A 117 -0.74 8.71 -12.09
CA ARG A 117 -1.80 7.68 -12.07
C ARG A 117 -3.17 8.26 -12.39
N LEU A 118 -3.55 9.38 -11.78
CA LEU A 118 -4.85 10.02 -12.03
C LEU A 118 -4.99 10.48 -13.49
N LEU A 119 -3.93 11.06 -14.06
CA LEU A 119 -3.90 11.48 -15.47
C LEU A 119 -4.00 10.29 -16.42
N TYR A 120 -3.34 9.18 -16.10
CA TYR A 120 -3.48 7.93 -16.86
C TYR A 120 -4.93 7.43 -16.87
N LEU A 121 -5.60 7.41 -15.71
CA LEU A 121 -7.00 7.00 -15.60
C LEU A 121 -7.96 7.93 -16.38
N GLN A 122 -7.58 9.19 -16.61
CA GLN A 122 -8.31 10.13 -17.46
C GLN A 122 -7.96 10.00 -18.95
N GLY A 123 -7.02 9.12 -19.32
CA GLY A 123 -6.56 8.95 -20.69
C GLY A 123 -5.51 9.97 -21.15
N ASP A 124 -5.06 10.89 -20.28
CA ASP A 124 -4.05 11.90 -20.60
C ASP A 124 -2.63 11.33 -20.44
N THR A 125 -2.25 10.49 -21.40
CA THR A 125 -0.95 9.80 -21.39
C THR A 125 0.25 10.74 -21.59
N VAL A 126 0.05 11.92 -22.19
CA VAL A 126 1.11 12.91 -22.41
C VAL A 126 1.42 13.61 -21.09
N ALA A 127 0.41 14.20 -20.44
CA ALA A 127 0.60 14.85 -19.15
C ALA A 127 1.04 13.86 -18.06
N MET A 128 0.58 12.60 -18.13
CA MET A 128 1.06 11.53 -17.27
C MET A 128 2.58 11.35 -17.37
N LYS A 129 3.14 11.19 -18.58
CA LYS A 129 4.58 10.97 -18.78
C LYS A 129 5.40 12.18 -18.31
N GLU A 130 4.94 13.39 -18.62
CA GLU A 130 5.57 14.63 -18.16
C GLU A 130 5.55 14.80 -16.63
N THR A 131 4.51 14.29 -15.98
CA THR A 131 4.40 14.32 -14.53
C THR A 131 5.29 13.26 -13.89
N LEU A 132 5.30 12.04 -14.44
CA LEU A 132 6.09 10.93 -13.93
C LEU A 132 7.59 11.23 -13.98
N SER A 133 8.09 11.92 -15.01
CA SER A 133 9.50 12.32 -15.10
C SER A 133 9.96 13.26 -13.99
N LYS A 134 9.03 13.96 -13.32
CA LYS A 134 9.31 14.82 -12.16
C LYS A 134 9.37 14.04 -10.85
N ALA A 135 8.91 12.79 -10.87
CA ALA A 135 8.91 11.90 -9.72
C ALA A 135 10.14 10.98 -9.71
N GLY A 136 11.24 11.30 -10.40
CA GLY A 136 12.47 10.48 -10.46
C GLY A 136 12.54 9.55 -11.68
N LEU A 137 13.62 8.78 -11.78
CA LEU A 137 13.90 7.91 -12.92
C LEU A 137 13.39 6.50 -12.65
N VAL A 138 12.26 6.12 -13.26
CA VAL A 138 11.82 4.71 -13.25
C VAL A 138 12.73 3.90 -14.15
N LEU A 139 13.33 2.84 -13.60
CA LEU A 139 14.36 2.07 -14.28
C LEU A 139 13.75 1.04 -15.23
N PRO A 140 14.26 0.91 -16.47
CA PRO A 140 13.90 -0.21 -17.32
C PRO A 140 14.48 -1.50 -16.71
N LEU A 141 13.67 -2.54 -16.64
CA LEU A 141 14.07 -3.82 -16.05
C LEU A 141 14.30 -4.89 -17.11
N TYR A 142 15.35 -5.67 -16.93
CA TYR A 142 15.48 -7.00 -17.50
C TYR A 142 15.11 -8.00 -16.44
N VAL A 143 14.38 -9.05 -16.81
CA VAL A 143 13.89 -10.05 -15.87
C VAL A 143 14.29 -11.45 -16.30
N ILE A 144 14.53 -12.31 -15.32
CA ILE A 144 14.79 -13.73 -15.49
C ILE A 144 14.10 -14.53 -14.40
N GLY A 145 13.53 -15.66 -14.77
CA GLY A 145 12.78 -16.53 -13.88
C GLY A 145 11.99 -17.58 -14.66
N THR A 146 11.45 -18.59 -13.99
CA THR A 146 11.41 -18.73 -12.53
C THR A 146 12.26 -19.88 -12.01
N TRP A 147 12.75 -19.73 -10.79
CA TRP A 147 13.28 -20.82 -9.97
C TRP A 147 12.27 -21.24 -8.90
N ASP A 148 12.49 -22.41 -8.31
CA ASP A 148 11.64 -22.95 -7.25
C ASP A 148 11.71 -22.09 -5.96
N ASN A 149 10.55 -21.76 -5.42
CA ASN A 149 10.38 -21.13 -4.12
C ASN A 149 9.41 -21.92 -3.22
N ASP A 150 9.25 -23.22 -3.43
CA ASP A 150 8.40 -24.07 -2.60
C ASP A 150 8.66 -23.85 -1.09
N GLN A 151 7.58 -23.55 -0.35
CA GLN A 151 7.59 -23.15 1.06
C GLN A 151 8.50 -21.96 1.40
N GLY A 152 8.78 -21.08 0.43
CA GLY A 152 9.61 -19.89 0.61
C GLY A 152 11.12 -20.15 0.63
N LYS A 153 11.58 -21.38 0.38
CA LYS A 153 13.00 -21.75 0.49
C LYS A 153 13.89 -21.06 -0.54
N GLY A 154 13.33 -20.69 -1.69
CA GLY A 154 14.04 -20.03 -2.78
C GLY A 154 14.57 -18.65 -2.40
N PHE A 155 14.00 -18.01 -1.38
CA PHE A 155 14.52 -16.75 -0.83
C PHE A 155 15.99 -16.86 -0.39
N ASP A 156 16.36 -17.99 0.23
CA ASP A 156 17.71 -18.23 0.77
C ASP A 156 18.66 -18.86 -0.24
N VAL A 157 18.15 -19.56 -1.24
CA VAL A 157 18.96 -20.19 -2.27
C VAL A 157 19.59 -19.12 -3.15
N GLU A 158 20.93 -19.07 -3.16
CA GLU A 158 21.67 -18.23 -4.08
C GLU A 158 21.54 -18.77 -5.51
N PHE A 159 20.98 -17.97 -6.42
CA PHE A 159 20.88 -18.31 -7.85
C PHE A 159 21.92 -17.56 -8.68
N PRO A 160 22.23 -18.00 -9.91
CA PRO A 160 23.29 -17.39 -10.73
C PRO A 160 23.24 -15.86 -10.87
N PRO A 161 22.07 -15.20 -11.00
CA PRO A 161 22.00 -13.73 -11.04
C PRO A 161 22.61 -12.99 -9.84
N GLU A 162 22.75 -13.64 -8.68
CA GLU A 162 23.42 -13.04 -7.50
C GLU A 162 24.94 -12.96 -7.68
N ARG A 163 25.51 -13.73 -8.62
CA ARG A 163 26.96 -13.80 -8.90
C ARG A 163 27.35 -13.12 -10.21
N GLU A 164 26.52 -13.25 -11.24
CA GLU A 164 26.81 -12.74 -12.58
C GLU A 164 25.55 -12.24 -13.30
N ILE A 165 25.72 -11.24 -14.17
CA ILE A 165 24.67 -10.80 -15.10
C ILE A 165 25.17 -11.02 -16.54
N ASP A 166 24.95 -12.22 -17.06
CA ASP A 166 25.12 -12.53 -18.48
C ASP A 166 23.75 -12.58 -19.16
N LEU A 167 23.41 -11.55 -19.94
CA LEU A 167 22.14 -11.44 -20.65
C LEU A 167 21.94 -12.49 -21.76
N LYS A 168 22.99 -13.24 -22.12
CA LYS A 168 22.94 -14.31 -23.14
C LYS A 168 22.91 -15.71 -22.53
N ALA A 169 23.24 -15.84 -21.25
CA ALA A 169 23.22 -17.11 -20.56
C ALA A 169 21.79 -17.67 -20.43
N ARG A 170 21.73 -19.00 -20.32
CA ARG A 170 20.51 -19.74 -19.96
C ARG A 170 20.80 -20.61 -18.75
N TYR A 171 19.80 -20.76 -17.89
CA TYR A 171 19.92 -21.51 -16.65
C TYR A 171 18.74 -22.47 -16.52
N GLN A 172 18.96 -23.58 -15.81
CA GLN A 172 17.88 -24.48 -15.42
C GLN A 172 16.93 -23.74 -14.46
N GLY A 173 15.71 -23.47 -14.93
CA GLY A 173 14.62 -22.95 -14.12
C GLY A 173 13.78 -24.07 -13.49
N ALA A 174 12.66 -23.68 -12.87
CA ALA A 174 11.76 -24.60 -12.16
C ALA A 174 11.14 -25.67 -13.08
N LEU A 175 10.79 -25.30 -14.32
CA LEU A 175 10.20 -26.21 -15.30
C LEU A 175 11.04 -26.36 -16.59
N LEU A 176 11.72 -25.29 -17.01
CA LEU A 176 12.39 -25.17 -18.30
C LEU A 176 13.66 -24.33 -18.16
N ASP A 177 14.50 -24.34 -19.21
CA ASP A 177 15.63 -23.40 -19.31
C ASP A 177 15.15 -21.97 -19.51
N ILE A 178 15.58 -21.09 -18.61
CA ILE A 178 15.21 -19.67 -18.55
C ILE A 178 16.39 -18.80 -18.97
N GLY A 179 16.09 -17.59 -19.43
CA GLY A 179 17.09 -16.61 -19.86
C GLY A 179 16.57 -15.20 -19.64
N TRP A 180 17.47 -14.22 -19.67
CA TRP A 180 17.11 -12.82 -19.51
C TRP A 180 16.29 -12.30 -20.68
N ARG A 181 15.37 -11.39 -20.37
CA ARG A 181 14.64 -10.61 -21.38
C ARG A 181 14.34 -9.23 -20.84
N LYS A 182 14.22 -8.26 -21.74
CA LYS A 182 13.72 -6.93 -21.39
C LYS A 182 12.24 -7.04 -21.00
N ALA A 183 11.88 -6.57 -19.81
CA ALA A 183 10.51 -6.59 -19.34
C ALA A 183 9.67 -5.55 -20.09
N GLN A 184 8.40 -5.88 -20.32
CA GLN A 184 7.41 -4.88 -20.67
C GLN A 184 6.97 -4.19 -19.38
N THR A 185 6.96 -2.86 -19.40
CA THR A 185 6.55 -2.05 -18.25
C THR A 185 5.17 -1.46 -18.49
N GLN A 186 4.32 -1.49 -17.48
CA GLN A 186 3.07 -0.76 -17.45
C GLN A 186 3.32 0.76 -17.55
N PRO A 187 2.30 1.60 -17.82
CA PRO A 187 2.48 3.05 -18.04
C PRO A 187 3.11 3.82 -16.87
N LEU A 188 2.93 3.34 -15.63
CA LEU A 188 3.57 3.90 -14.42
C LEU A 188 4.91 3.22 -14.06
N GLY A 189 5.41 2.36 -14.96
CA GLY A 189 6.73 1.74 -14.89
C GLY A 189 6.86 0.53 -13.96
N GLN A 190 5.75 -0.03 -13.49
CA GLN A 190 5.74 -1.34 -12.84
C GLN A 190 5.81 -2.48 -13.86
N VAL A 191 6.36 -3.62 -13.44
CA VAL A 191 6.42 -4.86 -14.19
C VAL A 191 5.59 -5.89 -13.44
N GLU A 192 4.55 -6.41 -14.12
CA GLU A 192 3.73 -7.53 -13.65
C GLU A 192 4.46 -8.83 -14.01
N LEU A 193 5.17 -9.43 -13.04
CA LEU A 193 5.99 -10.61 -13.25
C LEU A 193 5.14 -11.86 -13.50
N ASP A 194 3.96 -11.93 -12.89
CA ASP A 194 2.96 -12.98 -13.07
C ASP A 194 2.34 -12.99 -14.49
N GLU A 195 2.25 -11.84 -15.16
CA GLU A 195 1.87 -11.76 -16.57
C GLU A 195 2.99 -12.23 -17.51
N LEU A 196 4.25 -12.17 -17.06
CA LEU A 196 5.41 -12.44 -17.89
C LEU A 196 5.92 -13.88 -17.71
N MET A 197 5.83 -14.44 -16.51
CA MET A 197 6.54 -15.66 -16.11
C MET A 197 5.60 -16.79 -15.68
N ALA A 198 6.09 -18.02 -15.75
CA ALA A 198 5.40 -19.19 -15.21
C ALA A 198 6.42 -20.21 -14.67
N PRO A 199 6.13 -20.91 -13.55
CA PRO A 199 4.96 -20.77 -12.67
C PRO A 199 4.88 -19.41 -11.95
N THR A 200 3.69 -18.93 -11.64
CA THR A 200 3.47 -17.62 -10.99
C THR A 200 3.38 -17.70 -9.47
N GLN A 201 3.29 -18.90 -8.90
CA GLN A 201 3.21 -19.13 -7.45
C GLN A 201 4.42 -19.94 -7.01
N TRP A 202 4.86 -19.69 -5.77
CA TRP A 202 6.01 -20.36 -5.17
C TRP A 202 7.21 -20.34 -6.13
N SER A 203 7.50 -19.15 -6.65
CA SER A 203 8.53 -18.89 -7.66
C SER A 203 9.50 -17.79 -7.25
N VAL A 204 10.76 -17.90 -7.67
CA VAL A 204 11.76 -16.83 -7.58
C VAL A 204 12.03 -16.26 -8.97
N ALA A 205 12.07 -14.93 -9.07
CA ALA A 205 12.55 -14.21 -10.23
C ALA A 205 13.53 -13.11 -9.82
N TYR A 206 14.33 -12.68 -10.79
CA TYR A 206 15.22 -11.53 -10.65
C TYR A 206 14.84 -10.45 -11.65
N ALA A 207 14.97 -9.21 -11.21
CA ALA A 207 14.91 -8.02 -12.05
C ALA A 207 16.21 -7.24 -11.92
N VAL A 208 16.80 -6.84 -13.04
CA VAL A 208 18.07 -6.09 -13.07
C VAL A 208 17.93 -4.84 -13.93
N SER A 209 18.58 -3.77 -13.49
CA SER A 209 18.83 -2.57 -14.28
C SER A 209 20.24 -2.07 -14.02
N ALA A 210 20.73 -1.22 -14.91
CA ALA A 210 21.97 -0.48 -14.69
C ALA A 210 21.82 0.97 -15.15
N VAL A 211 22.58 1.84 -14.51
CA VAL A 211 22.64 3.27 -14.83
C VAL A 211 24.07 3.75 -14.94
N ALA A 212 24.31 4.75 -15.78
CA ALA A 212 25.53 5.55 -15.74
C ALA A 212 25.24 6.84 -14.96
N VAL A 213 26.04 7.08 -13.92
CA VAL A 213 26.02 8.28 -13.09
C VAL A 213 27.15 9.20 -13.53
N GLU A 214 26.84 10.44 -13.91
CA GLU A 214 27.86 11.41 -14.35
C GLU A 214 28.49 12.21 -13.21
N ARG A 215 27.77 12.34 -12.08
CA ARG A 215 28.18 13.11 -10.90
C ARG A 215 28.14 12.22 -9.67
N GLU A 216 29.25 12.13 -8.96
CA GLU A 216 29.28 11.48 -7.65
C GLU A 216 28.34 12.21 -6.68
N GLY A 217 27.59 11.45 -5.88
CA GLY A 217 26.63 12.03 -4.94
C GLY A 217 25.71 11.01 -4.28
N ASP A 218 24.76 11.56 -3.52
CA ASP A 218 23.76 10.78 -2.79
C ASP A 218 22.51 10.56 -3.65
N TYR A 219 22.11 9.29 -3.73
CA TYR A 219 20.95 8.83 -4.46
C TYR A 219 20.08 7.93 -3.57
N GLU A 220 18.87 7.66 -4.02
CA GLU A 220 17.94 6.74 -3.37
C GLU A 220 17.48 5.70 -4.39
N VAL A 221 17.71 4.43 -4.06
CA VAL A 221 17.06 3.31 -4.74
C VAL A 221 15.74 3.06 -4.03
N ARG A 222 14.65 3.22 -4.77
CA ARG A 222 13.28 3.11 -4.27
C ARG A 222 12.60 1.91 -4.93
N LEU A 223 12.10 1.00 -4.11
CA LEU A 223 11.51 -0.25 -4.54
C LEU A 223 10.03 -0.27 -4.14
N THR A 224 9.20 -0.64 -5.12
CA THR A 224 7.83 -1.11 -4.89
C THR A 224 7.78 -2.58 -5.28
N THR A 225 7.31 -3.45 -4.40
CA THR A 225 7.09 -4.86 -4.70
C THR A 225 5.97 -5.42 -3.83
N SER A 226 5.29 -6.46 -4.32
CA SER A 226 4.27 -7.22 -3.60
C SER A 226 4.86 -8.27 -2.66
N ASP A 227 6.10 -8.71 -2.92
CA ASP A 227 6.63 -9.99 -2.43
C ASP A 227 7.98 -9.89 -1.72
N PRO A 228 8.30 -10.88 -0.87
CA PRO A 228 9.61 -10.97 -0.22
C PRO A 228 10.75 -10.75 -1.20
N PHE A 229 11.72 -9.92 -0.82
CA PHE A 229 12.77 -9.50 -1.74
C PHE A 229 14.15 -9.41 -1.10
N LYS A 230 15.16 -9.44 -1.97
CA LYS A 230 16.53 -9.00 -1.68
C LYS A 230 16.93 -7.96 -2.73
N LEU A 231 17.43 -6.81 -2.27
CA LEU A 231 17.87 -5.71 -3.11
C LEU A 231 19.39 -5.60 -3.01
N PHE A 232 20.05 -5.65 -4.17
CA PHE A 232 21.48 -5.52 -4.31
C PHE A 232 21.82 -4.30 -5.16
N VAL A 233 22.90 -3.61 -4.77
CA VAL A 233 23.49 -2.51 -5.54
C VAL A 233 24.98 -2.78 -5.67
N ASP A 234 25.47 -2.83 -6.91
CA ASP A 234 26.85 -3.19 -7.26
C ASP A 234 27.33 -4.48 -6.59
N GLY A 235 26.46 -5.50 -6.56
CA GLY A 235 26.74 -6.82 -5.96
C GLY A 235 26.68 -6.85 -4.43
N VAL A 236 26.40 -5.73 -3.76
CA VAL A 236 26.26 -5.67 -2.30
C VAL A 236 24.77 -5.78 -1.93
N LEU A 237 24.43 -6.72 -1.06
CA LEU A 237 23.07 -6.82 -0.48
C LEU A 237 22.81 -5.61 0.42
N VAL A 238 21.95 -4.70 -0.03
CA VAL A 238 21.67 -3.45 0.68
C VAL A 238 20.41 -3.51 1.53
N MET A 239 19.43 -4.36 1.18
CA MET A 239 18.17 -4.53 1.91
C MET A 239 17.55 -5.89 1.59
N GLU A 240 16.84 -6.47 2.55
CA GLU A 240 15.99 -7.63 2.34
C GLU A 240 14.78 -7.55 3.26
N GLU A 241 13.65 -8.12 2.83
CA GLU A 241 12.45 -8.30 3.64
C GLU A 241 11.84 -9.67 3.31
N ARG A 242 11.72 -10.53 4.33
CA ARG A 242 11.23 -11.91 4.17
C ARG A 242 9.75 -12.01 4.43
N GLU A 243 9.26 -11.30 5.43
CA GLU A 243 7.86 -11.37 5.87
C GLU A 243 7.09 -10.18 5.32
N LEU A 244 6.99 -10.18 4.00
CA LEU A 244 6.23 -9.19 3.24
C LEU A 244 4.93 -9.78 2.70
N ASP A 245 3.87 -9.00 2.85
CA ASP A 245 2.59 -9.16 2.15
C ASP A 245 2.04 -7.78 1.81
N ALA A 246 2.55 -7.24 0.71
CA ALA A 246 2.23 -5.91 0.28
C ALA A 246 1.02 -5.92 -0.67
N THR A 247 -0.12 -6.44 -0.21
CA THR A 247 -1.39 -6.40 -0.95
C THR A 247 -1.76 -4.98 -1.37
N ASP A 248 -1.53 -4.00 -0.49
CA ASP A 248 -1.76 -2.59 -0.81
C ASP A 248 -0.67 -2.02 -1.72
N MET A 249 0.46 -2.67 -1.96
CA MET A 249 1.51 -2.22 -2.89
C MET A 249 1.87 -0.72 -2.78
N ILE A 250 2.18 -0.25 -1.57
CA ILE A 250 2.52 1.15 -1.33
C ILE A 250 3.72 1.57 -2.22
N PRO A 251 3.57 2.59 -3.09
CA PRO A 251 4.66 3.05 -3.94
C PRO A 251 5.87 3.50 -3.12
N ASP A 252 7.05 3.06 -3.54
CA ASP A 252 8.35 3.40 -2.95
C ASP A 252 8.44 3.11 -1.45
N ALA A 253 7.73 2.07 -0.99
CA ALA A 253 7.70 1.70 0.43
C ALA A 253 9.07 1.32 0.99
N PHE A 254 10.00 0.86 0.13
CA PHE A 254 11.34 0.45 0.51
C PHE A 254 12.38 1.39 -0.11
N VAL A 255 13.14 2.09 0.73
CA VAL A 255 14.11 3.10 0.28
C VAL A 255 15.48 2.82 0.86
N VAL A 256 16.48 2.75 -0.01
CA VAL A 256 17.89 2.68 0.35
C VAL A 256 18.60 3.92 -0.17
N ARG A 257 19.18 4.71 0.74
CA ARG A 257 20.10 5.79 0.39
C ARG A 257 21.45 5.18 0.05
N VAL A 258 22.02 5.57 -1.07
CA VAL A 258 23.30 5.08 -1.58
C VAL A 258 24.18 6.25 -2.00
N HIS A 259 25.48 6.15 -1.76
CA HIS A 259 26.45 7.09 -2.31
C HIS A 259 27.08 6.46 -3.56
N LEU A 260 26.81 7.04 -4.73
CA LEU A 260 27.27 6.52 -6.01
C LEU A 260 28.40 7.39 -6.54
N GLY A 261 29.47 6.74 -7.02
CA GLY A 261 30.54 7.42 -7.73
C GLY A 261 30.13 7.78 -9.16
N LYS A 262 31.02 8.46 -9.89
CA LYS A 262 30.87 8.58 -11.34
C LYS A 262 31.13 7.23 -12.01
N GLY A 263 30.19 6.73 -12.81
CA GLY A 263 30.37 5.50 -13.58
C GLY A 263 29.13 4.62 -13.68
N PRO A 264 29.30 3.37 -14.16
CA PRO A 264 28.24 2.37 -14.19
C PRO A 264 27.91 1.86 -12.79
N HIS A 265 26.61 1.76 -12.50
CA HIS A 265 26.05 1.16 -11.30
C HIS A 265 24.93 0.19 -11.66
N ARG A 266 24.89 -0.95 -10.98
CA ARG A 266 23.95 -2.04 -11.23
C ARG A 266 23.02 -2.23 -10.03
N ILE A 267 21.73 -2.37 -10.30
CA ILE A 267 20.69 -2.62 -9.31
C ILE A 267 20.02 -3.95 -9.65
N LEU A 268 20.05 -4.89 -8.72
CA LEU A 268 19.46 -6.22 -8.87
C LEU A 268 18.44 -6.43 -7.74
N VAL A 269 17.29 -6.96 -8.08
CA VAL A 269 16.26 -7.36 -7.13
C VAL A 269 15.96 -8.83 -7.33
N LYS A 270 16.07 -9.61 -6.26
CA LYS A 270 15.46 -10.93 -6.15
C LYS A 270 14.06 -10.75 -5.57
N SER A 271 13.06 -11.38 -6.18
CA SER A 271 11.70 -11.43 -5.63
C SER A 271 11.29 -12.90 -5.51
N ALA A 272 10.79 -13.28 -4.32
CA ALA A 272 10.45 -14.65 -3.95
C ALA A 272 8.95 -14.74 -3.67
N GLN A 273 8.18 -14.92 -4.75
CA GLN A 273 6.73 -14.97 -4.74
C GLN A 273 6.21 -16.22 -4.04
N ARG A 274 5.16 -16.02 -3.25
CA ARG A 274 4.34 -17.06 -2.64
C ARG A 274 3.08 -17.23 -3.48
N GLU A 275 2.08 -16.39 -3.28
CA GLU A 275 0.79 -16.40 -3.98
C GLU A 275 0.27 -14.96 -4.14
N GLY A 276 -0.60 -14.73 -5.13
CA GLY A 276 -1.21 -13.42 -5.38
C GLY A 276 -0.56 -12.69 -6.56
N ASP A 277 -0.74 -11.38 -6.58
CA ASP A 277 -0.16 -10.50 -7.59
C ASP A 277 1.36 -10.46 -7.44
N TRP A 278 2.10 -10.49 -8.56
CA TRP A 278 3.56 -10.47 -8.53
C TRP A 278 4.13 -9.25 -9.23
N VAL A 279 4.49 -8.22 -8.47
CA VAL A 279 4.84 -6.92 -9.07
C VAL A 279 6.17 -6.39 -8.57
N ILE A 280 6.89 -5.73 -9.47
CA ILE A 280 8.10 -5.00 -9.14
C ILE A 280 8.20 -3.66 -9.89
N ARG A 281 8.67 -2.63 -9.19
CA ARG A 281 9.11 -1.36 -9.76
C ARG A 281 10.33 -0.87 -9.02
N VAL A 282 11.34 -0.46 -9.79
CA VAL A 282 12.55 0.16 -9.24
C VAL A 282 12.67 1.57 -9.79
N ARG A 283 12.94 2.52 -8.90
CA ARG A 283 13.18 3.92 -9.22
C ARG A 283 14.50 4.36 -8.61
N LEU A 284 15.25 5.15 -9.37
CA LEU A 284 16.38 5.89 -8.86
C LEU A 284 15.99 7.37 -8.73
N SER A 285 16.31 7.96 -7.58
CA SER A 285 16.06 9.36 -7.30
C SER A 285 17.25 10.04 -6.63
N GLY A 286 17.26 11.37 -6.62
CA GLY A 286 18.04 12.11 -5.64
C GLY A 286 17.42 12.00 -4.24
N PRO A 287 18.00 12.68 -3.23
CA PRO A 287 17.49 12.68 -1.87
C PRO A 287 16.03 13.12 -1.80
N GLY A 288 15.23 12.45 -0.96
CA GLY A 288 13.81 12.74 -0.79
C GLY A 288 12.97 12.50 -2.05
N GLY A 289 13.38 11.58 -2.94
CA GLY A 289 12.59 11.22 -4.12
C GLY A 289 12.69 12.20 -5.29
N SER A 290 13.58 13.19 -5.21
CA SER A 290 13.81 14.21 -6.25
C SER A 290 14.34 13.62 -7.56
N VAL A 291 14.22 14.36 -8.66
CA VAL A 291 14.75 13.91 -9.97
C VAL A 291 16.27 13.77 -9.87
N PRO A 292 16.85 12.60 -10.20
CA PRO A 292 18.29 12.42 -10.13
C PRO A 292 18.97 13.23 -11.24
N GLU A 293 20.07 13.91 -10.91
CA GLU A 293 20.82 14.70 -11.89
C GLU A 293 21.76 13.81 -12.71
N ALA A 294 21.74 13.99 -14.04
CA ALA A 294 22.71 13.41 -14.97
C ALA A 294 22.90 11.89 -14.79
N VAL A 295 21.77 11.17 -14.72
CA VAL A 295 21.74 9.71 -14.70
C VAL A 295 21.00 9.18 -15.92
N SER A 296 21.56 8.16 -16.58
CA SER A 296 20.94 7.52 -17.74
C SER A 296 20.97 5.99 -17.63
N PRO A 297 19.92 5.27 -18.07
CA PRO A 297 19.95 3.81 -18.12
C PRO A 297 21.01 3.30 -19.12
N ILE A 298 21.70 2.23 -18.75
CA ILE A 298 22.69 1.52 -19.59
C ILE A 298 22.37 0.01 -19.63
N ALA A 299 23.18 -0.77 -20.35
CA ALA A 299 22.99 -2.22 -20.43
C ALA A 299 23.25 -2.90 -19.06
N PRO A 300 22.37 -3.76 -18.54
CA PRO A 300 22.53 -4.35 -17.20
C PRO A 300 23.72 -5.28 -16.99
N ASP A 301 24.30 -5.81 -18.05
CA ASP A 301 25.56 -6.58 -18.07
C ASP A 301 26.80 -5.67 -18.06
N THR A 302 26.63 -4.34 -17.98
CA THR A 302 27.76 -3.43 -17.74
C THR A 302 28.25 -3.60 -16.31
N GLU A 303 29.51 -4.03 -16.15
CA GLU A 303 30.11 -4.23 -14.84
C GLU A 303 30.29 -2.90 -14.08
N PRO A 304 29.87 -2.83 -12.80
CA PRO A 304 30.21 -1.73 -11.90
C PRO A 304 31.73 -1.61 -11.72
N LEU A 305 32.19 -0.39 -11.44
CA LEU A 305 33.63 -0.14 -11.22
C LEU A 305 34.15 -0.76 -9.91
N ALA A 306 33.30 -0.83 -8.90
CA ALA A 306 33.59 -1.39 -7.60
C ALA A 306 32.29 -1.74 -6.87
N PRO A 307 32.34 -2.63 -5.86
CA PRO A 307 31.21 -2.84 -4.96
C PRO A 307 30.80 -1.56 -4.24
N LEU A 308 29.50 -1.42 -3.96
CA LEU A 308 28.96 -0.29 -3.21
C LEU A 308 29.57 -0.22 -1.81
N ARG A 309 29.97 0.99 -1.38
CA ARG A 309 30.65 1.18 -0.08
C ARG A 309 29.82 1.84 0.99
N GLN A 310 28.88 2.71 0.61
CA GLN A 310 28.12 3.52 1.55
C GLN A 310 26.64 3.47 1.20
N PHE A 311 25.85 2.96 2.15
CA PHE A 311 24.40 2.96 2.06
C PHE A 311 23.75 3.02 3.44
N SER A 312 22.50 3.46 3.48
CA SER A 312 21.65 3.38 4.67
C SER A 312 20.21 3.06 4.25
N ARG A 313 19.53 2.27 5.08
CA ARG A 313 18.13 1.90 4.88
C ARG A 313 17.25 2.95 5.55
N LEU A 314 16.18 3.36 4.89
CA LEU A 314 15.12 4.10 5.56
C LEU A 314 14.07 3.12 6.03
N ASP A 315 13.82 3.12 7.33
CA ASP A 315 12.69 2.37 7.86
C ASP A 315 11.39 2.97 7.30
N PRO A 316 10.40 2.14 6.90
CA PRO A 316 9.17 2.64 6.31
C PRO A 316 8.38 3.56 7.26
N ASP A 317 8.57 3.48 8.57
CA ASP A 317 7.93 4.36 9.56
C ASP A 317 8.56 5.77 9.66
N THR A 318 9.66 6.04 8.93
CA THR A 318 10.28 7.37 8.85
C THR A 318 9.34 8.43 8.27
N VAL A 319 8.23 8.04 7.62
CA VAL A 319 7.16 8.95 7.24
C VAL A 319 6.54 9.68 8.44
N PHE A 320 6.69 9.14 9.66
CA PHE A 320 6.19 9.72 10.92
C PHE A 320 7.24 10.54 11.68
N ARG A 321 8.44 10.78 11.12
CA ARG A 321 9.56 11.46 11.80
C ARG A 321 9.22 12.86 12.35
N ASP A 322 8.32 13.57 11.66
CA ASP A 322 7.92 14.94 11.98
C ASP A 322 6.52 15.02 12.63
N VAL A 323 6.01 13.89 13.13
CA VAL A 323 4.71 13.81 13.81
C VAL A 323 4.94 13.74 15.31
N GLU A 324 4.21 14.54 16.08
CA GLU A 324 4.27 14.53 17.54
C GLU A 324 3.93 13.14 18.10
N GLU A 325 4.63 12.72 19.15
CA GLU A 325 4.37 11.46 19.83
C GLU A 325 2.99 11.47 20.50
N GLY A 326 2.26 10.37 20.34
CA GLY A 326 0.96 10.21 20.95
C GLY A 326 0.10 9.14 20.27
N PRO A 327 -1.08 8.87 20.82
CA PRO A 327 -1.94 7.78 20.36
C PRO A 327 -2.28 7.86 18.86
N GLY A 328 -2.52 9.08 18.34
CA GLY A 328 -2.81 9.28 16.91
C GLY A 328 -1.64 8.85 16.01
N ARG A 329 -0.40 9.22 16.37
CA ARG A 329 0.81 8.80 15.63
C ARG A 329 0.99 7.30 15.68
N ASP A 330 0.86 6.70 16.86
CA ASP A 330 1.05 5.26 17.07
C ASP A 330 0.04 4.44 16.26
N LEU A 331 -1.22 4.85 16.26
CA LEU A 331 -2.28 4.24 15.47
C LEU A 331 -2.00 4.33 13.95
N MET A 332 -1.67 5.53 13.46
CA MET A 332 -1.35 5.73 12.04
C MET A 332 -0.10 4.94 11.63
N LYS A 333 0.90 4.85 12.51
CA LYS A 333 2.10 4.05 12.29
C LYS A 333 1.78 2.56 12.17
N ALA A 334 0.98 2.01 13.09
CA ALA A 334 0.54 0.62 13.03
C ALA A 334 -0.20 0.33 11.71
N ARG A 335 -1.08 1.24 11.30
CA ARG A 335 -1.82 1.13 10.04
C ARG A 335 -0.94 1.27 8.81
N TRP A 336 0.04 2.17 8.83
CA TRP A 336 1.00 2.33 7.74
C TRP A 336 1.84 1.06 7.54
N LEU A 337 2.34 0.45 8.63
CA LEU A 337 3.11 -0.78 8.56
C LEU A 337 2.29 -1.94 7.97
N LEU A 338 0.98 -1.99 8.29
CA LEU A 338 0.05 -2.92 7.67
C LEU A 338 -0.06 -2.69 6.16
N TRP A 339 -0.26 -1.44 5.71
CA TRP A 339 -0.34 -1.12 4.27
C TRP A 339 0.97 -1.34 3.52
N VAL A 340 2.11 -1.13 4.16
CA VAL A 340 3.41 -1.48 3.56
C VAL A 340 3.57 -3.00 3.44
N GLY A 341 2.84 -3.77 4.24
CA GLY A 341 2.87 -5.23 4.22
C GLY A 341 3.85 -5.87 5.21
N LEU A 342 4.40 -5.11 6.16
CA LEU A 342 5.35 -5.60 7.16
C LEU A 342 4.61 -6.30 8.29
N ARG A 343 4.21 -7.55 8.06
CA ARG A 343 3.30 -8.34 8.91
C ARG A 343 3.69 -8.32 10.39
N GLU A 344 4.95 -8.60 10.70
CA GLU A 344 5.41 -8.68 12.08
C GLU A 344 5.38 -7.32 12.78
N LYS A 345 5.96 -6.29 12.13
CA LYS A 345 6.00 -4.92 12.66
C LYS A 345 4.60 -4.33 12.80
N ALA A 346 3.68 -4.65 11.88
CA ALA A 346 2.29 -4.22 11.95
C ALA A 346 1.57 -4.82 13.16
N VAL A 347 1.75 -6.12 13.42
CA VAL A 347 1.17 -6.78 14.60
C VAL A 347 1.75 -6.22 15.89
N GLU A 348 3.08 -6.05 15.96
CA GLU A 348 3.74 -5.49 17.15
C GLU A 348 3.22 -4.07 17.46
N ALA A 349 3.24 -3.17 16.48
CA ALA A 349 2.78 -1.80 16.66
C ALA A 349 1.28 -1.72 17.00
N ALA A 350 0.44 -2.52 16.35
CA ALA A 350 -0.99 -2.54 16.64
C ALA A 350 -1.30 -3.13 18.03
N GLN A 351 -0.57 -4.17 18.44
CA GLN A 351 -0.75 -4.78 19.76
C GLN A 351 -0.33 -3.81 20.86
N GLU A 352 0.84 -3.18 20.73
CA GLU A 352 1.33 -2.19 21.69
C GLU A 352 0.33 -1.02 21.85
N PHE A 353 -0.26 -0.58 20.74
CA PHE A 353 -1.31 0.44 20.77
C PHE A 353 -2.56 -0.05 21.53
N VAL A 354 -3.05 -1.25 21.22
CA VAL A 354 -4.25 -1.82 21.87
C VAL A 354 -4.01 -2.11 23.36
N ASP A 355 -2.81 -2.50 23.77
CA ASP A 355 -2.49 -2.70 25.19
C ASP A 355 -2.61 -1.40 26.00
N ARG A 356 -2.23 -0.27 25.39
CA ARG A 356 -2.38 1.07 25.99
C ARG A 356 -3.79 1.64 25.85
N HIS A 357 -4.50 1.26 24.79
CA HIS A 357 -5.82 1.77 24.41
C HIS A 357 -6.80 0.61 24.11
N PRO A 358 -7.12 -0.25 25.10
CA PRO A 358 -7.83 -1.52 24.87
C PRO A 358 -9.26 -1.35 24.37
N TYR A 359 -9.80 -0.14 24.49
CA TYR A 359 -11.13 0.21 24.06
C TYR A 359 -11.19 0.90 22.70
N SER A 360 -10.04 1.20 22.09
CA SER A 360 -10.01 1.83 20.76
C SER A 360 -10.60 0.86 19.74
N VAL A 361 -11.64 1.31 19.04
CA VAL A 361 -12.29 0.52 18.00
C VAL A 361 -11.39 0.45 16.79
N ILE A 362 -10.80 1.59 16.38
CA ILE A 362 -9.87 1.63 15.24
C ILE A 362 -8.60 0.82 15.55
N GLY A 363 -8.04 0.95 16.76
CA GLY A 363 -6.84 0.20 17.15
C GLY A 363 -7.04 -1.31 17.08
N ARG A 364 -8.14 -1.81 17.65
CA ARG A 364 -8.51 -3.23 17.59
C ARG A 364 -8.81 -3.68 16.16
N PHE A 365 -9.41 -2.84 15.32
CA PHE A 365 -9.63 -3.16 13.91
C PHE A 365 -8.33 -3.28 13.11
N VAL A 366 -7.37 -2.38 13.35
CA VAL A 366 -6.02 -2.45 12.77
C VAL A 366 -5.29 -3.71 13.24
N LEU A 367 -5.36 -4.03 14.54
CA LEU A 367 -4.79 -5.26 15.10
C LEU A 367 -5.41 -6.51 14.47
N ALA A 368 -6.74 -6.57 14.32
CA ALA A 368 -7.40 -7.69 13.65
C ALA A 368 -6.90 -7.86 12.22
N SER A 369 -6.72 -6.76 11.49
CA SER A 369 -6.23 -6.78 10.11
C SER A 369 -4.76 -7.23 10.02
N ALA A 370 -3.91 -6.77 10.95
CA ALA A 370 -2.51 -7.18 11.02
C ALA A 370 -2.35 -8.67 11.40
N LEU A 371 -3.12 -9.14 12.39
CA LEU A 371 -3.16 -10.56 12.77
C LEU A 371 -3.64 -11.43 11.61
N TRP A 372 -4.61 -10.96 10.84
CA TRP A 372 -5.10 -11.68 9.66
C TRP A 372 -4.02 -11.79 8.58
N SER A 373 -3.35 -10.69 8.23
CA SER A 373 -2.23 -10.75 7.27
C SER A 373 -1.12 -11.69 7.76
N LYS A 374 -0.83 -11.73 9.07
CA LYS A 374 0.11 -12.68 9.67
C LYS A 374 -0.37 -14.15 9.68
N GLY A 375 -1.67 -14.40 9.49
CA GLY A 375 -2.26 -15.75 9.50
C GLY A 375 -2.74 -16.23 10.88
N GLU A 376 -2.86 -15.36 11.88
CA GLU A 376 -3.27 -15.67 13.26
C GLU A 376 -4.81 -15.78 13.38
N ARG A 377 -5.41 -16.74 12.67
CA ARG A 377 -6.86 -16.83 12.39
C ARG A 377 -7.76 -16.82 13.63
N ASP A 378 -7.39 -17.53 14.69
CA ASP A 378 -8.23 -17.66 15.89
C ASP A 378 -8.45 -16.31 16.57
N LYS A 379 -7.38 -15.54 16.76
CA LYS A 379 -7.44 -14.19 17.36
C LYS A 379 -8.25 -13.22 16.51
N VAL A 380 -8.16 -13.35 15.18
CA VAL A 380 -8.92 -12.52 14.23
C VAL A 380 -10.42 -12.77 14.38
N ALA A 381 -10.83 -14.04 14.49
CA ALA A 381 -12.24 -14.42 14.61
C ALA A 381 -12.88 -13.81 15.87
N ASP A 382 -12.19 -13.89 17.00
CA ASP A 382 -12.64 -13.33 18.27
C ASP A 382 -12.73 -11.80 18.18
N LEU A 383 -11.65 -11.15 17.74
CA LEU A 383 -11.55 -9.70 17.72
C LEU A 383 -12.57 -9.05 16.77
N LEU A 384 -12.75 -9.59 15.56
CA LEU A 384 -13.75 -9.08 14.61
C LEU A 384 -15.18 -9.33 15.10
N SER A 385 -15.44 -10.45 15.77
CA SER A 385 -16.77 -10.75 16.30
C SER A 385 -17.14 -9.84 17.47
N ASP A 386 -16.18 -9.52 18.34
CA ASP A 386 -16.37 -8.58 19.44
C ASP A 386 -16.57 -7.14 18.91
N LEU A 387 -15.77 -6.73 17.93
CA LEU A 387 -15.92 -5.42 17.29
C LEU A 387 -17.29 -5.26 16.62
N ASP A 388 -17.72 -6.23 15.79
CA ASP A 388 -19.03 -6.20 15.11
C ASP A 388 -20.20 -6.13 16.11
N ARG A 389 -20.08 -6.81 17.26
CA ARG A 389 -21.07 -6.75 18.35
C ARG A 389 -21.10 -5.38 19.03
N GLU A 390 -19.95 -4.77 19.25
CA GLU A 390 -19.81 -3.48 19.94
C GLU A 390 -20.32 -2.30 19.11
N VAL A 391 -19.94 -2.25 17.83
CA VAL A 391 -20.23 -1.10 16.95
C VAL A 391 -21.55 -1.23 16.19
N GLY A 392 -22.09 -2.45 16.10
CA GLY A 392 -23.37 -2.71 15.43
C GLY A 392 -23.39 -2.22 13.99
N SER A 393 -24.43 -1.49 13.59
CA SER A 393 -24.55 -0.97 12.23
C SER A 393 -23.75 0.31 11.98
N GLN A 394 -23.15 0.94 12.99
CA GLN A 394 -22.55 2.28 12.84
C GLN A 394 -21.28 2.26 11.98
N LEU A 395 -20.50 1.18 12.06
CA LEU A 395 -19.29 0.97 11.27
C LEU A 395 -19.46 -0.25 10.35
N PRO A 396 -20.17 -0.11 9.22
CA PRO A 396 -20.47 -1.22 8.33
C PRO A 396 -19.22 -1.93 7.79
N TYR A 397 -18.09 -1.22 7.62
CA TYR A 397 -16.84 -1.84 7.15
C TYR A 397 -16.28 -2.88 8.12
N ILE A 398 -16.52 -2.75 9.43
CA ILE A 398 -16.11 -3.78 10.40
C ILE A 398 -16.88 -5.08 10.13
N ARG A 399 -18.20 -4.99 9.91
CA ARG A 399 -19.01 -6.15 9.55
C ARG A 399 -18.62 -6.75 8.20
N LEU A 400 -18.33 -5.92 7.21
CA LEU A 400 -17.85 -6.37 5.90
C LEU A 400 -16.49 -7.06 6.00
N LYS A 401 -15.56 -6.54 6.81
CA LYS A 401 -14.27 -7.18 7.06
C LYS A 401 -14.43 -8.54 7.73
N ARG A 402 -15.34 -8.65 8.70
CA ARG A 402 -15.72 -9.95 9.30
C ARG A 402 -16.34 -10.90 8.28
N ALA A 403 -17.21 -10.41 7.40
CA ALA A 403 -17.83 -11.24 6.37
C ALA A 403 -16.78 -11.79 5.38
N GLU A 404 -15.83 -10.96 4.97
CA GLU A 404 -14.69 -11.38 4.15
C GLU A 404 -13.87 -12.48 4.84
N PHE A 405 -13.59 -12.32 6.15
CA PHE A 405 -12.88 -13.33 6.94
C PHE A 405 -13.65 -14.66 7.00
N LEU A 406 -14.95 -14.60 7.29
CA LEU A 406 -15.83 -15.78 7.34
C LEU A 406 -15.85 -16.53 6.00
N ARG A 407 -15.92 -15.80 4.88
CA ARG A 407 -15.87 -16.36 3.53
C ARG A 407 -14.56 -17.12 3.28
N GLN A 408 -13.42 -16.52 3.66
CA GLN A 408 -12.12 -17.19 3.53
C GLN A 408 -11.98 -18.46 4.40
N GLN A 409 -12.73 -18.55 5.51
CA GLN A 409 -12.81 -19.77 6.32
C GLN A 409 -13.84 -20.80 5.81
N GLY A 410 -14.50 -20.53 4.67
CA GLY A 410 -15.56 -21.38 4.11
C GLY A 410 -16.91 -21.29 4.83
N LEU A 411 -17.11 -20.26 5.68
CA LEU A 411 -18.36 -20.02 6.41
C LEU A 411 -19.33 -19.16 5.58
N ASP A 412 -19.62 -19.63 4.38
CA ASP A 412 -20.33 -18.93 3.30
C ASP A 412 -21.70 -18.39 3.69
N HIS A 413 -22.50 -19.17 4.43
CA HIS A 413 -23.83 -18.74 4.86
C HIS A 413 -23.75 -17.54 5.82
N SER A 414 -22.82 -17.59 6.79
CA SER A 414 -22.61 -16.52 7.75
C SER A 414 -22.06 -15.26 7.09
N ALA A 415 -21.09 -15.43 6.17
CA ALA A 415 -20.54 -14.34 5.37
C ALA A 415 -21.64 -13.64 4.55
N ARG A 416 -22.43 -14.41 3.78
CA ARG A 416 -23.54 -13.87 2.98
C ARG A 416 -24.57 -13.14 3.84
N THR A 417 -24.92 -13.70 4.99
CA THR A 417 -25.88 -13.09 5.92
C THR A 417 -25.39 -11.73 6.42
N ALA A 418 -24.12 -11.65 6.80
CA ALA A 418 -23.49 -10.40 7.21
C ALA A 418 -23.51 -9.36 6.08
N ILE A 419 -23.09 -9.73 4.86
CA ILE A 419 -23.09 -8.84 3.69
C ILE A 419 -24.49 -8.31 3.39
N LEU A 420 -25.50 -9.19 3.37
CA LEU A 420 -26.89 -8.79 3.10
C LEU A 420 -27.44 -7.83 4.17
N SER A 421 -27.07 -8.04 5.44
CA SER A 421 -27.47 -7.13 6.51
C SER A 421 -26.91 -5.71 6.32
N VAL A 422 -25.65 -5.61 5.88
CA VAL A 422 -25.02 -4.32 5.57
C VAL A 422 -25.70 -3.68 4.37
N ARG A 423 -25.91 -4.44 3.29
CA ARG A 423 -26.57 -3.93 2.08
C ARG A 423 -28.00 -3.44 2.34
N GLN A 424 -28.73 -4.09 3.24
CA GLN A 424 -30.07 -3.65 3.64
C GLN A 424 -30.03 -2.33 4.40
N ALA A 425 -29.09 -2.17 5.34
CA ALA A 425 -28.94 -0.95 6.13
C ALA A 425 -28.31 0.22 5.34
N PHE A 426 -27.39 -0.11 4.42
CA PHE A 426 -26.57 0.82 3.64
C PHE A 426 -26.64 0.49 2.14
N PRO A 427 -27.79 0.72 1.48
CA PRO A 427 -27.99 0.32 0.08
C PRO A 427 -27.09 1.08 -0.92
N LYS A 428 -26.47 2.19 -0.49
CA LYS A 428 -25.52 2.98 -1.28
C LYS A 428 -24.05 2.66 -0.97
N LEU A 429 -23.76 1.71 -0.08
CA LEU A 429 -22.40 1.29 0.18
C LEU A 429 -21.95 0.29 -0.88
N ALA A 430 -21.18 0.76 -1.85
CA ALA A 430 -20.74 -0.05 -2.99
C ALA A 430 -19.99 -1.32 -2.57
N GLU A 431 -19.16 -1.24 -1.52
CA GLU A 431 -18.36 -2.36 -1.01
C GLU A 431 -19.23 -3.57 -0.64
N ALA A 432 -20.40 -3.38 -0.03
CA ALA A 432 -21.29 -4.48 0.30
C ALA A 432 -21.81 -5.21 -0.96
N ALA A 433 -22.03 -4.48 -2.05
CA ALA A 433 -22.42 -5.06 -3.33
C ALA A 433 -21.25 -5.77 -4.03
N ILE A 434 -20.01 -5.25 -3.90
CA ILE A 434 -18.79 -5.88 -4.41
C ILE A 434 -18.52 -7.20 -3.69
N GLN A 435 -18.58 -7.23 -2.36
CA GLN A 435 -18.39 -8.48 -1.62
C GLN A 435 -19.45 -9.53 -1.93
N LEU A 436 -20.70 -9.10 -2.17
CA LEU A 436 -21.75 -10.00 -2.62
C LEU A 436 -21.48 -10.56 -4.02
N ALA A 437 -20.93 -9.74 -4.92
CA ALA A 437 -20.51 -10.20 -6.24
C ALA A 437 -19.38 -11.22 -6.15
N ASN A 438 -18.37 -10.99 -5.29
CA ASN A 438 -17.28 -11.93 -5.06
C ASN A 438 -17.81 -13.26 -4.51
N TYR A 439 -18.72 -13.21 -3.53
CA TYR A 439 -19.41 -14.41 -3.05
C TYR A 439 -20.10 -15.18 -4.19
N PHE A 440 -20.85 -14.49 -5.06
CA PHE A 440 -21.51 -15.15 -6.19
C PHE A 440 -20.52 -15.72 -7.21
N ALA A 441 -19.38 -15.06 -7.41
CA ALA A 441 -18.30 -15.56 -8.26
C ALA A 441 -17.76 -16.90 -7.75
N ASP A 442 -17.47 -17.00 -6.45
CA ASP A 442 -16.97 -18.22 -5.81
C ASP A 442 -17.94 -19.40 -5.97
N GLN A 443 -19.25 -19.13 -5.93
CA GLN A 443 -20.30 -20.13 -6.07
C GLN A 443 -20.65 -20.44 -7.54
N GLY A 444 -20.05 -19.73 -8.50
CA GLY A 444 -20.33 -19.87 -9.92
C GLY A 444 -21.64 -19.22 -10.42
N PHE A 445 -22.29 -18.37 -9.61
CA PHE A 445 -23.54 -17.69 -9.94
C PHE A 445 -23.30 -16.42 -10.77
N ARG A 446 -23.02 -16.59 -12.06
CA ARG A 446 -22.60 -15.49 -12.96
C ARG A 446 -23.66 -14.40 -13.16
N GLU A 447 -24.94 -14.75 -13.19
CA GLU A 447 -26.02 -13.77 -13.36
C GLU A 447 -26.15 -12.87 -12.13
N ASP A 448 -26.19 -13.47 -10.94
CA ASP A 448 -26.23 -12.77 -9.66
C ASP A 448 -24.98 -11.92 -9.44
N GLN A 449 -23.81 -12.43 -9.79
CA GLN A 449 -22.55 -11.68 -9.79
C GLN A 449 -22.67 -10.42 -10.64
N CYS A 450 -23.12 -10.54 -11.90
CA CYS A 450 -23.32 -9.39 -12.79
C CYS A 450 -24.31 -8.37 -12.21
N GLN A 451 -25.42 -8.83 -11.63
CA GLN A 451 -26.40 -7.95 -11.01
C GLN A 451 -25.83 -7.21 -9.79
N ALA A 452 -25.05 -7.90 -8.95
CA ALA A 452 -24.38 -7.31 -7.80
C ALA A 452 -23.34 -6.26 -8.22
N LEU A 453 -22.53 -6.53 -9.26
CA LEU A 453 -21.57 -5.55 -9.80
C LEU A 453 -22.27 -4.31 -10.38
N ARG A 454 -23.39 -4.47 -11.08
CA ARG A 454 -24.19 -3.31 -11.55
C ARG A 454 -24.72 -2.48 -10.38
N ALA A 455 -25.16 -3.13 -9.31
CA ALA A 455 -25.61 -2.43 -8.12
C ALA A 455 -24.46 -1.68 -7.43
N ALA A 456 -23.25 -2.26 -7.40
CA ALA A 456 -22.06 -1.59 -6.88
C ALA A 456 -21.74 -0.32 -7.68
N GLU A 457 -21.77 -0.40 -9.01
CA GLU A 457 -21.51 0.75 -9.87
C GLU A 457 -22.56 1.87 -9.70
N GLN A 458 -23.83 1.51 -9.53
CA GLN A 458 -24.90 2.48 -9.24
C GLN A 458 -24.80 3.10 -7.84
N ALA A 459 -24.14 2.42 -6.91
CA ALA A 459 -23.97 2.86 -5.53
C ALA A 459 -22.75 3.79 -5.36
N ARG A 460 -21.79 3.76 -6.30
CA ARG A 460 -20.63 4.65 -6.29
C ARG A 460 -21.07 6.13 -6.42
N PRO A 461 -20.37 7.05 -5.74
CA PRO A 461 -20.79 8.45 -5.62
C PRO A 461 -20.62 9.29 -6.91
#